data_AF-A0A350D8Z7-F1
#
_entry.id   AF-A0A350D8Z7-F1
#
_cell.length_a   1.000
_cell.length_b   1.000
_cell.length_c   1.000
_cell.angle_alpha   90.00
_cell.angle_beta   90.00
_cell.angle_gamma   90.00
#
_symmetry.space_group_name_H-M   'P 1'
#
loop_
_entity.id
_entity.type
_entity.pdbx_description
1 polymer ?
#
loop_
_entity_poly.entity_id
_entity_poly.type
_entity_poly.pdbx_seq_one_letter_code
_entity_poly.pdbx_strand_id
1 'polypeptide(L)'
;MLREESIKKIDEFLKYLGGVISVYDLYPVGHPVIRAKAEKAYVALRDIFKEMRDVNLILVGEDMVFENVILEASSSLTKLIRGLSSCGIE
;
A
#
# COMPACT_ATOMS: atom_id res chain seq x y z
N MET A 1 14.29 -5.97 -17.49
CA MET A 1 12.88 -6.37 -17.56
C MET A 1 12.24 -6.58 -16.18
N LEU A 2 12.95 -7.09 -15.17
CA LEU A 2 12.38 -7.35 -13.83
C LEU A 2 11.89 -6.10 -13.06
N ARG A 3 12.55 -4.94 -13.27
CA ARG A 3 12.33 -3.75 -12.42
C ARG A 3 10.98 -3.05 -12.63
N GLU A 4 10.56 -2.87 -13.87
CA GLU A 4 9.27 -2.23 -14.18
C GLU A 4 8.08 -3.08 -13.73
N GLU A 5 8.23 -4.40 -13.80
CA GLU A 5 7.21 -5.34 -13.34
C GLU A 5 7.06 -5.29 -11.81
N SER A 6 8.17 -5.25 -11.07
CA SER A 6 8.15 -5.06 -9.61
C SER A 6 7.47 -3.75 -9.22
N ILE A 7 7.84 -2.63 -9.87
CA ILE A 7 7.22 -1.32 -9.60
C ILE A 7 5.70 -1.37 -9.81
N LYS A 8 5.23 -2.01 -10.90
CA LYS A 8 3.80 -2.16 -11.16
C LYS A 8 3.10 -3.00 -10.10
N LYS A 9 3.71 -4.09 -9.63
CA LYS A 9 3.15 -4.93 -8.56
C LYS A 9 3.04 -4.16 -7.24
N ILE A 10 4.07 -3.40 -6.88
CA ILE A 10 4.04 -2.55 -5.68
C ILE A 10 2.97 -1.46 -5.80
N ASP A 11 2.90 -0.76 -6.94
CA ASP A 11 1.88 0.26 -7.18
C ASP A 11 0.45 -0.30 -7.11
N GLU A 12 0.23 -1.48 -7.69
CA GLU A 12 -1.05 -2.19 -7.61
C GLU A 12 -1.41 -2.57 -6.17
N PHE A 13 -0.45 -3.11 -5.40
CA PHE A 13 -0.65 -3.39 -3.98
C PHE A 13 -1.05 -2.14 -3.20
N LEU A 14 -0.34 -1.02 -3.42
CA LEU A 14 -0.64 0.25 -2.75
C LEU A 14 -2.02 0.79 -3.12
N LYS A 15 -2.46 0.63 -4.37
CA LYS A 15 -3.84 0.95 -4.79
C LYS A 15 -4.87 0.12 -4.05
N TYR A 16 -4.66 -1.19 -3.89
CA TYR A 16 -5.56 -2.03 -3.12
C TYR A 16 -5.57 -1.65 -1.64
N LEU A 17 -4.40 -1.35 -1.06
CA LEU A 17 -4.28 -0.91 0.33
C LEU A 17 -5.02 0.42 0.56
N GLY A 18 -4.82 1.42 -0.29
CA GLY A 18 -5.58 2.68 -0.24
C GLY A 18 -7.09 2.46 -0.37
N GLY A 19 -7.49 1.49 -1.20
CA GLY A 19 -8.88 1.05 -1.34
C GLY A 19 -9.48 0.42 -0.08
N VAL A 20 -8.66 -0.17 0.81
CA VAL A 20 -9.08 -0.68 2.14
C VAL A 20 -9.23 0.48 3.11
N ILE A 21 -8.22 1.35 3.18
CA ILE A 21 -8.19 2.50 4.11
C ILE A 21 -9.38 3.42 3.87
N SER A 22 -9.68 3.73 2.61
CA SER A 22 -10.81 4.59 2.23
C SER A 22 -12.18 4.10 2.71
N VAL A 23 -12.36 2.79 2.91
CA VAL A 23 -13.63 2.21 3.37
C VAL A 23 -13.61 1.82 4.84
N TYR A 24 -12.45 1.86 5.48
CA TYR A 24 -12.29 1.46 6.89
C TYR A 24 -13.08 2.39 7.82
N ASP A 25 -13.11 3.69 7.50
CA ASP A 25 -13.89 4.68 8.25
C ASP A 25 -15.41 4.59 7.97
N LEU A 26 -15.82 3.88 6.91
CA LEU A 26 -17.22 3.82 6.45
C LEU A 26 -17.96 2.58 6.96
N TYR A 27 -17.24 1.52 7.31
CA TYR A 27 -17.84 0.25 7.70
C TYR A 27 -17.19 -0.28 8.98
N PRO A 28 -17.94 -1.01 9.82
CA PRO A 28 -17.37 -1.63 11.01
C PRO A 28 -16.35 -2.71 10.62
N VAL A 29 -15.38 -2.94 11.52
CA VAL A 29 -14.39 -4.01 11.37
C VAL A 29 -15.09 -5.36 11.14
N GLY A 30 -14.60 -6.10 10.15
CA GLY A 30 -15.18 -7.41 9.77
C GLY A 30 -16.32 -7.33 8.75
N HIS A 31 -16.75 -6.13 8.34
CA HIS A 31 -17.76 -5.98 7.29
C HIS A 31 -17.29 -6.64 5.98
N PRO A 32 -18.18 -7.34 5.23
CA PRO A 32 -17.80 -8.07 4.01
C PRO A 32 -17.07 -7.22 2.97
N VAL A 33 -17.42 -5.92 2.87
CA VAL A 33 -16.77 -4.98 1.94
C VAL A 33 -15.31 -4.74 2.31
N ILE A 34 -15.01 -4.55 3.60
CA ILE A 34 -13.62 -4.39 4.08
C ILE A 34 -12.87 -5.69 3.82
N ARG A 35 -13.47 -6.84 4.17
CA ARG A 35 -12.85 -8.16 3.98
C ARG A 35 -12.48 -8.41 2.52
N ALA A 36 -13.40 -8.17 1.59
CA ALA A 36 -13.16 -8.38 0.16
C ALA A 36 -12.05 -7.48 -0.39
N LYS A 37 -11.96 -6.23 0.08
CA LYS A 37 -10.89 -5.30 -0.32
C LYS A 37 -9.55 -5.68 0.30
N ALA A 38 -9.55 -6.06 1.58
CA ALA A 38 -8.36 -6.50 2.31
C ALA A 38 -7.80 -7.79 1.70
N GLU A 39 -8.66 -8.70 1.25
CA GLU A 39 -8.25 -9.93 0.59
C GLU A 39 -7.52 -9.65 -0.74
N LYS A 40 -7.98 -8.67 -1.53
CA LYS A 40 -7.25 -8.24 -2.74
C LYS A 40 -5.87 -7.68 -2.42
N ALA A 41 -5.78 -6.80 -1.42
CA ALA A 41 -4.50 -6.24 -0.98
C ALA A 41 -3.56 -7.35 -0.45
N TYR A 42 -4.09 -8.30 0.31
CA TYR A 42 -3.35 -9.45 0.82
C TYR A 42 -2.82 -10.36 -0.30
N VAL A 43 -3.66 -10.68 -1.30
CA VAL A 43 -3.25 -11.50 -2.45
C VAL A 43 -2.11 -10.83 -3.22
N ALA A 44 -2.22 -9.53 -3.50
CA ALA A 44 -1.17 -8.77 -4.16
C ALA A 44 0.13 -8.79 -3.35
N LEU A 45 0.06 -8.55 -2.04
CA LEU A 45 1.22 -8.59 -1.14
C LEU A 45 1.88 -9.97 -1.12
N ARG A 46 1.07 -11.04 -1.01
CA ARG A 46 1.57 -12.41 -1.03
C ARG A 46 2.27 -12.73 -2.34
N ASP A 47 1.73 -12.27 -3.46
CA ASP A 47 2.32 -12.54 -4.78
C ASP A 47 3.64 -11.77 -4.97
N ILE A 48 3.74 -10.53 -4.46
CA ILE A 48 5.02 -9.81 -4.35
C ILE A 48 6.05 -10.63 -3.56
N PHE A 49 5.69 -11.15 -2.38
CA PHE A 49 6.63 -11.89 -1.52
C PHE A 49 7.03 -13.28 -2.03
N LYS A 50 6.36 -13.81 -3.07
CA LYS A 50 6.84 -15.02 -3.76
C LYS A 50 8.07 -14.74 -4.61
N GLU A 51 8.21 -13.50 -5.07
CA GLU A 51 9.25 -13.07 -6.01
C GLU A 51 10.33 -12.24 -5.32
N MET A 52 9.94 -11.46 -4.32
CA MET A 52 10.81 -10.55 -3.57
C MET A 52 10.91 -11.03 -2.13
N ARG A 53 12.14 -11.20 -1.64
CA ARG A 53 12.38 -11.64 -0.25
C ARG A 53 12.06 -10.54 0.76
N ASP A 54 12.31 -9.30 0.36
CA ASP A 54 12.08 -8.09 1.13
C ASP A 54 11.55 -6.97 0.22
N VAL A 55 10.77 -6.06 0.81
CA VAL A 55 10.22 -4.90 0.14
C VAL A 55 10.43 -3.71 1.07
N ASN A 56 11.29 -2.79 0.65
CA ASN A 56 11.56 -1.57 1.40
C ASN A 56 10.79 -0.42 0.74
N LEU A 57 9.73 0.02 1.40
CA LEU A 57 8.98 1.23 1.05
C LEU A 57 9.46 2.36 1.96
N ILE A 58 9.91 3.45 1.36
CA ILE A 58 10.41 4.62 2.08
C ILE A 58 9.36 5.72 2.00
N LEU A 59 9.09 6.39 3.11
CA LEU A 59 8.20 7.56 3.14
C LEU A 59 9.06 8.83 3.08
N VAL A 60 8.83 9.67 2.08
CA VAL A 60 9.53 10.96 1.93
C VAL A 60 8.48 12.05 1.86
N GLY A 61 8.20 12.68 3.00
CA GLY A 61 7.12 13.67 3.11
C GLY A 61 5.76 13.01 2.87
N GLU A 62 5.11 13.36 1.74
CA GLU A 62 3.81 12.78 1.34
C GLU A 62 3.93 11.69 0.27
N ASP A 63 5.16 11.40 -0.16
CA ASP A 63 5.45 10.47 -1.24
C ASP A 63 5.87 9.09 -0.70
N MET A 64 5.48 8.04 -1.41
CA MET A 64 6.00 6.68 -1.22
C MET A 64 7.08 6.41 -2.26
N VAL A 65 8.22 5.91 -1.82
CA VAL A 65 9.36 5.60 -2.69
C VAL A 65 9.68 4.11 -2.62
N PHE A 66 9.80 3.49 -3.78
CA PHE A 66 10.25 2.11 -3.94
C PHE A 66 11.44 2.06 -4.88
N GLU A 67 12.58 1.50 -4.44
CA GLU A 67 13.81 1.42 -5.23
C GLU A 67 14.26 2.73 -5.92
N ASN A 68 14.09 3.87 -5.25
CA ASN A 68 14.35 5.23 -5.76
C ASN A 68 13.36 5.72 -6.83
N VAL A 69 12.20 5.07 -6.98
CA VAL A 69 11.09 5.54 -7.82
C VAL A 69 9.99 6.06 -6.92
N ILE A 70 9.58 7.30 -7.17
CA ILE A 70 8.43 7.92 -6.50
C ILE A 70 7.16 7.26 -7.07
N LEU A 71 6.37 6.68 -6.19
CA LEU A 71 5.06 6.12 -6.48
C LEU A 71 4.00 7.17 -6.17
N GLU A 72 3.01 7.30 -7.05
CA GLU A 72 1.97 8.31 -6.91
C GLU A 72 1.10 8.00 -5.68
N ALA A 73 1.13 8.87 -4.67
CA ALA A 73 0.35 8.68 -3.46
C ALA A 73 -1.12 9.04 -3.71
N SER A 74 -2.01 8.04 -3.57
CA SER A 74 -3.45 8.34 -3.50
C SER A 74 -3.76 9.10 -2.20
N SER A 75 -4.81 9.93 -2.20
CA SER A 75 -5.22 10.70 -1.00
C SER A 75 -5.48 9.82 0.24
N SER A 76 -5.87 8.57 0.05
CA SER A 76 -6.05 7.59 1.14
C SER A 76 -4.72 7.05 1.68
N LEU A 77 -3.71 6.90 0.80
CA LEU A 77 -2.35 6.58 1.23
C LEU A 77 -1.70 7.78 1.92
N THR A 78 -1.93 9.01 1.46
CA THR A 78 -1.45 10.20 2.17
C THR A 78 -2.00 10.27 3.60
N LYS A 79 -3.27 9.88 3.82
CA LYS A 79 -3.83 9.75 5.18
C LYS A 79 -3.07 8.71 6.02
N LEU A 80 -2.76 7.54 5.45
CA LEU A 80 -1.95 6.52 6.13
C LEU A 80 -0.55 7.06 6.46
N ILE A 81 0.14 7.64 5.49
CA ILE A 81 1.49 8.21 5.64
C ILE A 81 1.51 9.24 6.76
N ARG A 82 0.55 10.19 6.76
CA ARG A 82 0.41 11.16 7.84
C ARG A 82 0.15 10.51 9.20
N GLY A 83 -0.69 9.47 9.25
CA GLY A 83 -0.94 8.72 10.48
C GLY A 83 0.31 8.01 11.00
N LEU A 84 1.10 7.37 10.12
CA LEU A 84 2.36 6.72 10.49
C LEU A 84 3.40 7.73 10.97
N SER A 85 3.58 8.83 10.24
CA SER A 85 4.48 9.92 10.60
C SER A 85 4.10 10.55 11.95
N SER A 86 2.79 10.72 12.24
CA SER A 86 2.34 11.20 13.56
C SER A 86 2.65 10.23 14.71
N CYS A 87 2.90 8.95 14.41
CA CYS A 87 3.35 7.95 15.38
C CYS A 87 4.89 7.87 15.48
N GLY A 88 5.63 8.75 14.78
CA GLY A 88 7.09 8.71 14.72
C GLY A 88 7.63 7.59 13.83
N ILE A 89 6.81 7.04 12.94
CA ILE A 89 7.21 6.03 11.96
C ILE A 89 7.55 6.77 10.66
N GLU A 90 8.85 6.84 10.35
CA GLU A 90 9.43 7.41 9.13
C GLU A 90 9.95 6.31 8.19
#